data_AF-A0A7C7NXE3-F1
#
_entry.id   AF-A0A7C7NXE3-F1
#
_cell.length_a   1.000
_cell.length_b   1.000
_cell.length_c   1.000
_cell.angle_alpha   90.00
_cell.angle_beta   90.00
_cell.angle_gamma   90.00
#
_symmetry.space_group_name_H-M   'P 1'
#
loop_
_entity.id
_entity.type
_entity.pdbx_description
1 polymer ?
#
loop_
_entity_poly.entity_id
_entity_poly.type
_entity_poly.pdbx_seq_one_letter_code
_entity_poly.pdbx_strand_id
1 'polypeptide(L)'
;MSFIQHKSFAVNLKGVQKERTISDAFEQSESGESLVDMMDLDLLVGSGGVLSHAPRREQSARMLIDSFLPEGITQLAVDSIFMMPQLGVMANIQKEEIAEDARMAAIEVFEKDCLIRLGSCLAPVGQYKVGATVLITELTLSNGETQTHVLKSGDIFRIKIPYEPVKAKLTPGKGMNIGAGKNEVIVTTIYGGVVGIIFDGRGRPLEISSDPKTRISNLTNWSKAVNEYPNLNPNSES
;
A
#
# COMPACT_ATOMS: atom_id res chain seq x y z
N MET A 1 4.54 -4.41 -16.30
CA MET A 1 3.20 -4.60 -15.70
C MET A 1 2.22 -3.63 -16.32
N SER A 2 0.96 -4.06 -16.51
CA SER A 2 -0.13 -3.35 -17.19
C SER A 2 -0.85 -2.33 -16.28
N PHE A 3 -0.31 -1.95 -15.11
CA PHE A 3 -1.08 -1.16 -14.12
C PHE A 3 -1.68 0.13 -14.67
N ILE A 4 -0.90 0.92 -15.42
CA ILE A 4 -1.39 2.15 -16.08
C ILE A 4 -2.56 1.85 -17.03
N GLN A 5 -2.50 0.72 -17.74
CA GLN A 5 -3.55 0.26 -18.64
C GLN A 5 -4.78 -0.29 -17.87
N HIS A 6 -4.60 -0.99 -16.75
CA HIS A 6 -5.72 -1.40 -15.91
C HIS A 6 -6.42 -0.20 -15.25
N LYS A 7 -5.65 0.78 -14.77
CA LYS A 7 -6.17 2.04 -14.24
C LYS A 7 -7.00 2.79 -15.28
N SER A 8 -6.60 2.74 -16.56
CA SER A 8 -7.36 3.38 -17.66
C SER A 8 -8.63 2.62 -18.07
N PHE A 9 -8.78 1.35 -17.70
CA PHE A 9 -10.02 0.59 -17.89
C PHE A 9 -11.03 0.79 -16.75
N ALA A 10 -10.54 1.07 -15.54
CA ALA A 10 -11.38 1.38 -14.39
C ALA A 10 -11.88 2.83 -14.48
N VAL A 11 -12.79 3.11 -15.40
CA VAL A 11 -13.34 4.45 -15.64
C VAL A 11 -14.86 4.44 -15.52
N ASN A 12 -15.44 5.61 -15.26
CA ASN A 12 -16.88 5.78 -15.37
C ASN A 12 -17.40 5.42 -16.77
N LEU A 13 -18.65 4.94 -16.84
CA LEU A 13 -19.32 4.55 -18.08
C LEU A 13 -19.25 5.67 -19.13
N LYS A 14 -18.57 5.40 -20.24
CA LYS A 14 -18.52 6.30 -21.41
C LYS A 14 -19.80 6.11 -22.24
N GLY A 15 -20.53 7.20 -22.50
CA GLY A 15 -21.65 7.22 -23.45
C GLY A 15 -23.04 6.93 -22.89
N VAL A 16 -23.22 6.86 -21.57
CA VAL A 16 -24.56 6.75 -20.97
C VAL A 16 -25.19 8.14 -20.86
N GLN A 17 -26.40 8.29 -21.39
CA GLN A 17 -27.19 9.52 -21.29
C GLN A 17 -27.66 9.68 -19.84
N LYS A 18 -26.92 10.43 -19.01
CA LYS A 18 -27.41 10.86 -17.70
C LYS A 18 -28.55 11.86 -17.93
N GLU A 19 -29.69 11.68 -17.27
CA GLU A 19 -30.71 12.75 -17.17
C GLU A 19 -30.04 13.96 -16.52
N ARG A 20 -30.02 15.09 -17.23
CA ARG A 20 -29.29 16.29 -16.81
C ARG A 20 -30.27 17.30 -16.24
N THR A 21 -29.98 17.78 -15.04
CA THR A 21 -30.53 19.02 -14.50
C THR A 21 -29.56 20.18 -14.71
N ILE A 22 -30.06 21.42 -14.67
CA ILE A 22 -29.25 22.64 -14.90
C ILE A 22 -28.10 22.74 -13.87
N SER A 23 -28.26 22.15 -12.68
CA SER A 23 -27.23 22.06 -11.65
C SER A 23 -26.02 21.21 -12.07
N ASP A 24 -26.22 20.18 -12.90
CA ASP A 24 -25.15 19.27 -13.36
C ASP A 24 -24.20 19.95 -14.37
N ALA A 25 -24.57 21.13 -14.89
CA ALA A 25 -23.71 21.92 -15.77
C ALA A 25 -22.53 22.58 -15.03
N PHE A 26 -22.62 22.72 -13.70
CA PHE A 26 -21.56 23.31 -12.87
C PHE A 26 -20.61 22.27 -12.24
N GLU A 27 -21.02 20.99 -12.14
CA GLU A 27 -20.21 19.87 -11.62
C GLU A 27 -19.51 19.09 -12.75
N GLN A 28 -18.91 19.82 -13.69
CA GLN A 28 -18.29 19.25 -14.89
C GLN A 28 -17.10 18.32 -14.52
N SER A 29 -17.38 17.04 -14.25
CA SER A 29 -16.40 15.96 -14.20
C SER A 29 -16.37 15.28 -15.58
N GLU A 30 -15.18 15.18 -16.18
CA GLU A 30 -15.04 14.64 -17.52
C GLU A 30 -15.36 13.13 -17.53
N SER A 31 -16.20 12.70 -18.48
CA SER A 31 -16.46 11.28 -18.69
C SER A 31 -15.16 10.56 -19.06
N GLY A 32 -14.75 9.56 -18.29
CA GLY A 32 -13.52 8.81 -18.53
C GLY A 32 -12.41 9.02 -17.49
N GLU A 33 -12.65 9.78 -16.43
CA GLU A 33 -11.80 9.76 -15.24
C GLU A 33 -11.73 8.37 -14.63
N SER A 34 -10.53 7.99 -14.18
CA SER A 34 -10.32 6.71 -13.51
C SER A 34 -11.01 6.73 -12.15
N LEU A 35 -11.72 5.64 -11.83
CA LEU A 35 -12.27 5.38 -10.51
C LEU A 35 -11.18 5.10 -9.46
N VAL A 36 -9.93 4.96 -9.88
CA VAL A 36 -8.81 4.66 -8.99
C VAL A 36 -8.07 5.94 -8.62
N ASP A 37 -8.43 6.50 -7.46
CA ASP A 37 -7.57 7.45 -6.77
C ASP A 37 -6.56 6.67 -5.90
N MET A 38 -5.28 7.00 -6.03
CA MET A 38 -4.23 6.33 -5.24
C MET A 38 -4.15 6.87 -3.82
N MET A 39 -4.57 8.12 -3.60
CA MET A 39 -4.59 8.74 -2.27
C MET A 39 -5.68 8.12 -1.40
N ASP A 40 -6.80 7.73 -2.01
CA ASP A 40 -7.95 7.11 -1.35
C ASP A 40 -7.87 5.56 -1.39
N LEU A 41 -6.76 4.98 -1.87
CA LEU A 41 -6.59 3.53 -1.96
C LEU A 41 -6.26 2.94 -0.57
N ASP A 42 -7.28 2.40 0.09
CA ASP A 42 -7.15 1.84 1.44
C ASP A 42 -6.38 0.52 1.52
N LEU A 43 -6.57 -0.38 0.54
CA LEU A 43 -6.01 -1.74 0.56
C LEU A 43 -5.56 -2.17 -0.83
N LEU A 44 -4.29 -2.56 -0.91
CA LEU A 44 -3.69 -3.20 -2.07
C LEU A 44 -3.44 -4.68 -1.77
N VAL A 45 -4.11 -5.57 -2.49
CA VAL A 45 -3.93 -7.02 -2.36
C VAL A 45 -3.17 -7.59 -3.55
N GLY A 46 -1.98 -8.12 -3.28
CA GLY A 46 -1.17 -8.83 -4.26
C GLY A 46 -1.63 -10.28 -4.43
N SER A 47 -1.92 -10.69 -5.65
CA SER A 47 -2.28 -12.08 -5.97
C SER A 47 -1.51 -12.57 -7.20
N GLY A 48 -1.32 -13.88 -7.32
CA GLY A 48 -0.59 -14.54 -8.40
C GLY A 48 0.70 -15.19 -7.93
N GLY A 49 1.12 -16.25 -8.64
CA GLY A 49 2.14 -17.19 -8.17
C GLY A 49 3.45 -16.56 -7.66
N VAL A 50 3.93 -15.48 -8.29
CA VAL A 50 5.15 -14.78 -7.85
C VAL A 50 4.98 -14.09 -6.50
N LEU A 51 3.86 -13.39 -6.27
CA LEU A 51 3.60 -12.67 -5.02
C LEU A 51 3.18 -13.63 -3.90
N SER A 52 2.38 -14.65 -4.24
CA SER A 52 1.88 -15.67 -3.32
C SER A 52 3.01 -16.55 -2.76
N HIS A 53 3.94 -16.95 -3.63
CA HIS A 53 5.06 -17.85 -3.30
C HIS A 53 6.42 -17.16 -3.16
N ALA A 54 6.46 -15.83 -3.06
CA ALA A 54 7.72 -15.16 -2.73
C ALA A 54 8.26 -15.76 -1.42
N PRO A 55 9.55 -16.17 -1.36
CA PRO A 55 10.08 -16.88 -0.21
C PRO A 55 10.06 -16.05 1.07
N ARG A 56 9.94 -14.71 0.94
CA ARG A 56 9.80 -13.77 2.06
C ARG A 56 8.71 -12.77 1.80
N ARG A 57 7.94 -12.43 2.84
CA ARG A 57 6.84 -11.46 2.75
C ARG A 57 7.35 -10.03 2.54
N GLU A 58 8.56 -9.72 2.99
CA GLU A 58 9.22 -8.44 2.69
C GLU A 58 9.41 -8.23 1.19
N GLN A 59 9.72 -9.29 0.43
CA GLN A 59 9.86 -9.22 -1.03
C GLN A 59 8.50 -8.97 -1.69
N SER A 60 7.44 -9.67 -1.28
CA SER A 60 6.09 -9.38 -1.78
C SER A 60 5.68 -7.93 -1.52
N ALA A 61 5.92 -7.40 -0.31
CA ALA A 61 5.62 -6.01 0.03
C ALA A 61 6.41 -5.04 -0.85
N ARG A 62 7.71 -5.30 -1.06
CA ARG A 62 8.59 -4.47 -1.89
C ARG A 62 8.12 -4.45 -3.35
N MET A 63 7.83 -5.63 -3.91
CA MET A 63 7.27 -5.78 -5.24
C MET A 63 5.96 -5.01 -5.41
N LEU A 64 5.05 -5.09 -4.44
CA LEU A 64 3.79 -4.34 -4.47
C LEU A 64 4.00 -2.84 -4.49
N ILE A 65 4.79 -2.32 -3.55
CA ILE A 65 5.00 -0.87 -3.45
C ILE A 65 5.74 -0.34 -4.69
N ASP A 66 6.76 -1.03 -5.20
CA ASP A 66 7.49 -0.57 -6.40
C ASP A 66 6.67 -0.71 -7.70
N SER A 67 5.70 -1.62 -7.70
CA SER A 67 4.83 -1.84 -8.85
C SER A 67 3.68 -0.84 -8.96
N PHE A 68 3.08 -0.50 -7.83
CA PHE A 68 1.84 0.28 -7.76
C PHE A 68 2.03 1.70 -7.24
N LEU A 69 3.19 2.00 -6.62
CA LEU A 69 3.53 3.30 -6.06
C LEU A 69 2.37 3.89 -5.22
N PRO A 70 1.92 3.21 -4.15
CA PRO A 70 0.84 3.71 -3.30
C PRO A 70 1.13 5.13 -2.80
N GLU A 71 0.05 5.88 -2.58
CA GLU A 71 0.05 7.27 -2.13
C GLU A 71 -0.73 7.36 -0.81
N GLY A 72 -0.33 8.26 0.08
CA GLY A 72 -1.01 8.41 1.36
C GLY A 72 -0.77 7.22 2.29
N ILE A 73 -1.85 6.62 2.79
CA ILE A 73 -1.83 5.50 3.72
C ILE A 73 -2.53 4.32 3.05
N THR A 74 -1.77 3.29 2.68
CA THR A 74 -2.32 2.11 2.01
C THR A 74 -1.95 0.84 2.77
N GLN A 75 -2.93 0.02 3.13
CA GLN A 75 -2.68 -1.32 3.65
C GLN A 75 -2.24 -2.24 2.52
N LEU A 76 -1.33 -3.16 2.85
CA LEU A 76 -0.79 -4.16 1.94
C LEU A 76 -1.17 -5.54 2.45
N ALA A 77 -1.67 -6.37 1.53
CA ALA A 77 -1.92 -7.78 1.78
C ALA A 77 -1.52 -8.61 0.57
N VAL A 78 -1.43 -9.93 0.77
CA VAL A 78 -1.28 -10.89 -0.32
C VAL A 78 -2.27 -12.03 -0.18
N ASP A 79 -2.78 -12.50 -1.31
CA ASP A 79 -3.43 -13.79 -1.44
C ASP A 79 -2.34 -14.87 -1.48
N SER A 80 -2.18 -15.56 -0.36
CA SER A 80 -1.04 -16.43 -0.11
C SER A 80 -1.14 -17.79 -0.80
N ILE A 81 -2.36 -18.23 -1.09
CA ILE A 81 -2.65 -19.54 -1.70
C ILE A 81 -3.22 -19.42 -3.12
N PHE A 82 -3.41 -18.19 -3.62
CA PHE A 82 -3.93 -17.90 -4.96
C PHE A 82 -5.32 -18.50 -5.20
N MET A 83 -6.18 -18.45 -4.17
CA MET A 83 -7.55 -19.00 -4.22
C MET A 83 -8.63 -17.94 -4.15
N MET A 84 -8.30 -16.65 -4.03
CA MET A 84 -9.32 -15.60 -3.86
C MET A 84 -10.39 -15.61 -4.98
N PRO A 85 -10.06 -15.78 -6.28
CA PRO A 85 -11.07 -15.91 -7.33
C PRO A 85 -11.99 -17.13 -7.15
N GLN A 86 -11.43 -18.28 -6.78
CA GLN A 86 -12.16 -19.53 -6.60
C GLN A 86 -13.09 -19.48 -5.39
N LEU A 87 -12.64 -18.85 -4.29
CA LEU A 87 -13.48 -18.59 -3.12
C LEU A 87 -14.62 -17.63 -3.45
N GLY A 88 -14.39 -16.64 -4.32
CA GLY A 88 -15.45 -15.78 -4.84
C GLY A 88 -16.53 -16.54 -5.61
N VAL A 89 -16.16 -17.59 -6.37
CA VAL A 89 -17.13 -18.48 -7.03
C VAL A 89 -17.88 -19.32 -6.01
N MET A 90 -17.17 -19.88 -5.02
CA MET A 90 -17.77 -20.69 -3.95
C MET A 90 -18.78 -19.89 -3.10
N ALA A 91 -18.46 -18.64 -2.77
CA ALA A 91 -19.34 -17.76 -2.00
C ALA A 91 -20.64 -17.37 -2.74
N ASN A 92 -20.70 -17.56 -4.06
CA ASN A 92 -21.85 -17.24 -4.90
C ASN A 92 -22.74 -18.46 -5.22
N ILE A 93 -22.52 -19.61 -4.55
CA ILE A 93 -23.41 -20.77 -4.70
C ILE A 93 -24.80 -20.42 -4.15
N GLN A 94 -25.82 -20.47 -5.01
CA GLN A 94 -27.21 -20.09 -4.66
C GLN A 94 -28.11 -21.27 -4.27
N LYS A 95 -27.57 -22.48 -4.19
CA LYS A 95 -28.34 -23.67 -3.79
C LYS A 95 -28.73 -23.54 -2.31
N GLU A 96 -30.02 -23.36 -2.03
CA GLU A 96 -30.56 -23.03 -0.70
C GLU A 96 -29.98 -23.91 0.43
N GLU A 97 -29.84 -25.22 0.19
CA GLU A 97 -29.37 -26.20 1.17
C GLU A 97 -27.90 -26.01 1.61
N ILE A 98 -27.05 -25.42 0.76
CA ILE A 98 -25.60 -25.32 0.98
C ILE A 98 -25.04 -23.90 0.82
N ALA A 99 -25.87 -22.94 0.43
CA ALA A 99 -25.45 -21.58 0.11
C ALA A 99 -24.77 -20.91 1.32
N GLU A 100 -25.37 -21.04 2.51
CA GLU A 100 -24.80 -20.42 3.70
C GLU A 100 -23.51 -21.09 4.15
N ASP A 101 -23.46 -22.43 4.15
CA ASP A 101 -22.25 -23.18 4.50
C ASP A 101 -21.10 -22.88 3.53
N ALA A 102 -21.39 -22.81 2.23
CA ALA A 102 -20.41 -22.48 1.20
C ALA A 102 -19.85 -21.05 1.38
N ARG A 103 -20.73 -20.09 1.68
CA ARG A 103 -20.34 -18.70 1.94
C ARG A 103 -19.48 -18.59 3.21
N MET A 104 -19.89 -19.23 4.30
CA MET A 104 -19.15 -19.24 5.55
C MET A 104 -17.79 -19.88 5.41
N ALA A 105 -17.70 -21.05 4.77
CA ALA A 105 -16.44 -21.73 4.51
C ALA A 105 -15.52 -20.89 3.59
N ALA A 106 -16.07 -20.24 2.56
CA ALA A 106 -15.29 -19.39 1.67
C ALA A 106 -14.70 -18.17 2.40
N ILE A 107 -15.47 -17.53 3.28
CA ILE A 107 -14.99 -16.42 4.12
C ILE A 107 -13.94 -16.91 5.11
N GLU A 108 -14.17 -18.03 5.77
CA GLU A 108 -13.25 -18.59 6.76
C GLU A 108 -11.88 -18.91 6.14
N VAL A 109 -11.86 -19.62 5.01
CA VAL A 109 -10.61 -19.90 4.28
C VAL A 109 -9.96 -18.61 3.78
N PHE A 110 -10.76 -17.65 3.32
CA PHE A 110 -10.24 -16.36 2.88
C PHE A 110 -9.50 -15.62 4.00
N GLU A 111 -10.11 -15.50 5.17
CA GLU A 111 -9.54 -14.75 6.29
C GLU A 111 -8.39 -15.48 6.97
N LYS A 112 -8.47 -16.81 7.10
CA LYS A 112 -7.48 -17.60 7.84
C LYS A 112 -6.29 -18.03 6.99
N ASP A 113 -6.53 -18.38 5.73
CA ASP A 113 -5.52 -19.06 4.89
C ASP A 113 -5.10 -18.20 3.68
N CYS A 114 -6.01 -17.46 3.06
CA CYS A 114 -5.67 -16.65 1.89
C CYS A 114 -5.02 -15.31 2.25
N LEU A 115 -5.68 -14.50 3.08
CA LEU A 115 -5.34 -13.09 3.22
C LEU A 115 -4.26 -12.84 4.27
N ILE A 116 -3.01 -12.75 3.82
CA ILE A 116 -1.90 -12.37 4.71
C ILE A 116 -1.74 -10.86 4.70
N ARG A 117 -1.97 -10.23 5.86
CA ARG A 117 -1.72 -8.81 6.11
C ARG A 117 -0.22 -8.54 6.18
N LEU A 118 0.32 -7.85 5.18
CA LEU A 118 1.73 -7.46 5.16
C LEU A 118 1.98 -6.27 6.08
N GLY A 119 1.05 -5.32 6.12
CA GLY A 119 1.05 -4.14 6.99
C GLY A 119 0.64 -2.89 6.24
N SER A 120 1.17 -1.72 6.59
CA SER A 120 0.81 -0.44 5.97
C SER A 120 2.00 0.21 5.26
N CYS A 121 1.76 0.85 4.12
CA CYS A 121 2.71 1.73 3.45
C CYS A 121 2.27 3.19 3.62
N LEU A 122 3.16 4.01 4.18
CA LEU A 122 2.97 5.45 4.39
C LEU A 122 3.84 6.20 3.38
N ALA A 123 3.19 6.91 2.47
CA ALA A 123 3.75 7.41 1.24
C ALA A 123 3.30 8.85 0.97
N PRO A 124 3.94 9.87 1.59
CA PRO A 124 3.57 11.26 1.33
C PRO A 124 3.87 11.63 -0.12
N VAL A 125 2.95 12.38 -0.75
CA VAL A 125 3.09 12.88 -2.12
C VAL A 125 3.14 14.40 -2.15
N GLY A 126 3.98 14.97 -3.02
CA GLY A 126 4.17 16.40 -3.08
C GLY A 126 5.54 16.78 -3.63
N GLN A 127 5.78 18.08 -3.71
CA GLN A 127 7.05 18.63 -4.17
C GLN A 127 7.98 18.80 -2.98
N TYR A 128 9.23 18.34 -3.12
CA TYR A 128 10.24 18.41 -2.06
C TYR A 128 11.61 18.78 -2.61
N LYS A 129 12.48 19.26 -1.72
CA LYS A 129 13.91 19.37 -2.00
C LYS A 129 14.60 18.06 -1.64
N VAL A 130 15.69 17.74 -2.31
CA VAL A 130 16.51 16.57 -1.99
C VAL A 130 16.96 16.63 -0.52
N GLY A 131 16.75 15.53 0.19
CA GLY A 131 17.05 15.36 1.61
C GLY A 131 16.05 16.02 2.58
N ALA A 132 14.97 16.63 2.10
CA ALA A 132 13.98 17.25 2.97
C ALA A 132 13.19 16.20 3.77
N THR A 133 12.76 16.56 4.98
CA THR A 133 11.78 15.78 5.73
C THR A 133 10.44 15.83 5.02
N VAL A 134 9.91 14.67 4.65
CA VAL A 134 8.62 14.53 3.95
C VAL A 134 7.49 14.07 4.86
N LEU A 135 7.81 13.43 5.99
CA LEU A 135 6.83 13.02 6.99
C LEU A 135 7.51 12.84 8.36
N ILE A 136 6.88 13.38 9.41
CA ILE A 136 7.18 13.05 10.80
C ILE A 136 6.01 12.22 11.32
N THR A 137 6.32 11.09 11.95
CA THR A 137 5.32 10.16 12.46
C THR A 137 5.53 9.90 13.93
N GLU A 138 4.49 10.14 14.73
CA GLU A 138 4.42 9.76 16.13
C GLU A 138 3.48 8.55 16.24
N LEU A 139 4.00 7.39 16.63
CA LEU A 139 3.26 6.15 16.82
C LEU A 139 3.00 5.92 18.31
N THR A 140 1.80 5.47 18.65
CA THR A 140 1.47 4.92 19.97
C THR A 140 1.04 3.46 19.79
N LEU A 141 1.88 2.56 20.30
CA LEU A 141 1.68 1.11 20.22
C LEU A 141 0.61 0.64 21.23
N SER A 142 0.16 -0.60 21.07
CA SER A 142 -0.87 -1.22 21.94
C SER A 142 -0.46 -1.30 23.41
N ASN A 143 0.84 -1.43 23.68
CA ASN A 143 1.43 -1.43 25.02
C ASN A 143 1.60 -0.02 25.64
N GLY A 144 1.20 1.05 24.92
CA GLY A 144 1.35 2.44 25.34
C GLY A 144 2.72 3.06 25.04
N GLU A 145 3.67 2.31 24.49
CA GLU A 145 4.97 2.84 24.05
C GLU A 145 4.78 3.81 22.89
N THR A 146 5.48 4.94 22.95
CA THR A 146 5.46 5.96 21.91
C THR A 146 6.78 6.01 21.16
N GLN A 147 6.73 6.02 19.83
CA GLN A 147 7.91 6.11 18.97
C GLN A 147 7.77 7.25 17.98
N THR A 148 8.83 8.01 17.76
CA THR A 148 8.86 9.10 16.76
C THR A 148 9.84 8.76 15.65
N HIS A 149 9.39 8.89 14.40
CA HIS A 149 10.15 8.55 13.21
C HIS A 149 10.11 9.71 12.21
N VAL A 150 11.24 9.94 11.54
CA VAL A 150 11.40 11.01 10.55
C VAL A 150 11.74 10.39 9.20
N LEU A 151 10.87 10.58 8.22
CA LEU A 151 11.08 10.15 6.84
C LEU A 151 11.61 11.31 6.00
N LYS A 152 12.73 11.08 5.32
CA LYS A 152 13.30 12.03 4.36
C LYS A 152 12.99 11.61 2.92
N SER A 153 13.03 12.58 2.02
CA SER A 153 12.90 12.33 0.59
C SER A 153 14.00 11.39 0.10
N GLY A 154 13.65 10.36 -0.69
CA GLY A 154 14.59 9.36 -1.20
C GLY A 154 14.82 8.16 -0.27
N ASP A 155 14.36 8.24 0.99
CA ASP A 155 14.52 7.17 1.95
C ASP A 155 13.30 6.24 1.96
N ILE A 156 13.54 4.98 2.32
CA ILE A 156 12.51 4.01 2.69
C ILE A 156 13.02 3.26 3.91
N PHE A 157 12.14 2.94 4.85
CA PHE A 157 12.46 2.08 5.98
C PHE A 157 11.21 1.36 6.48
N ARG A 158 11.40 0.30 7.27
CA ARG A 158 10.30 -0.40 7.95
C ARG A 158 10.45 -0.36 9.46
N ILE A 159 9.31 -0.44 10.14
CA ILE A 159 9.21 -0.73 11.56
C ILE A 159 8.42 -2.03 11.70
N LYS A 160 9.00 -3.01 12.40
CA LYS A 160 8.36 -4.30 12.61
C LYS A 160 7.33 -4.18 13.74
N ILE A 161 6.06 -4.19 13.36
CA ILE A 161 4.91 -4.18 14.26
C ILE A 161 3.97 -5.29 13.75
N PRO A 162 3.49 -6.20 14.61
CA PRO A 162 2.56 -7.26 14.21
C PRO A 162 1.23 -6.69 13.71
N TYR A 163 0.31 -7.53 13.27
CA TYR A 163 -1.02 -7.07 12.85
C TYR A 163 -1.85 -6.62 14.06
N GLU A 164 -1.61 -5.38 14.49
CA GLU A 164 -2.30 -4.70 15.57
C GLU A 164 -2.57 -3.23 15.19
N PRO A 165 -3.63 -2.61 15.75
CA PRO A 165 -3.90 -1.20 15.54
C PRO A 165 -2.86 -0.34 16.24
N VAL A 166 -2.34 0.66 15.52
CA VAL A 166 -1.38 1.65 16.02
C VAL A 166 -1.96 3.03 15.79
N LYS A 167 -2.07 3.82 16.86
CA LYS A 167 -2.46 5.23 16.72
C LYS A 167 -1.27 5.99 16.14
N ALA A 168 -1.49 6.70 15.05
CA ALA A 168 -0.45 7.46 14.37
C ALA A 168 -0.88 8.91 14.20
N LYS A 169 0.00 9.83 14.62
CA LYS A 169 -0.08 11.24 14.24
C LYS A 169 0.96 11.50 13.15
N LEU A 170 0.47 11.87 11.98
CA LEU A 170 1.25 12.03 10.76
C LEU A 170 1.32 13.51 10.42
N THR A 171 2.52 14.08 10.52
CA THR A 171 2.79 15.48 10.20
C THR A 171 3.55 15.54 8.89
N PRO A 172 2.88 15.84 7.76
CA PRO A 172 3.54 15.93 6.46
C PRO A 172 4.55 17.08 6.43
N GLY A 173 5.64 16.88 5.68
CA GLY A 173 6.58 17.94 5.37
C GLY A 173 5.94 19.05 4.51
N LYS A 174 6.63 20.19 4.39
CA LYS A 174 6.14 21.33 3.58
C LYS A 174 5.89 20.89 2.13
N GLY A 175 4.67 21.09 1.65
CA GLY A 175 4.23 20.76 0.29
C GLY A 175 3.76 19.32 0.12
N MET A 176 3.75 18.51 1.18
CA MET A 176 3.40 17.09 1.14
C MET A 176 1.94 16.86 1.56
N ASN A 177 1.32 15.80 1.03
CA ASN A 177 0.01 15.28 1.38
C ASN A 177 0.15 13.80 1.76
N ILE A 178 -0.50 13.38 2.85
CA ILE A 178 -0.53 11.99 3.34
C ILE A 178 -1.96 11.42 3.44
N GLY A 179 -2.97 12.15 2.94
CA GLY A 179 -4.38 11.72 2.92
C GLY A 179 -5.38 12.77 3.40
N ALA A 180 -4.93 13.79 4.16
CA ALA A 180 -5.81 14.85 4.69
C ALA A 180 -5.72 16.18 3.93
N GLY A 181 -4.94 16.24 2.85
CA GLY A 181 -4.63 17.48 2.14
C GLY A 181 -3.19 17.93 2.35
N LYS A 182 -2.78 18.96 1.60
CA LYS A 182 -1.40 19.47 1.60
C LYS A 182 -1.08 20.16 2.92
N ASN A 183 -0.01 19.72 3.59
CA ASN A 183 0.46 20.20 4.90
C ASN A 183 -0.47 19.88 6.08
N GLU A 184 -1.54 19.11 5.86
CA GLU A 184 -2.51 18.82 6.91
C GLU A 184 -2.06 17.65 7.77
N VAL A 185 -2.09 17.85 9.10
CA VAL A 185 -1.79 16.81 10.07
C VAL A 185 -2.99 15.87 10.17
N ILE A 186 -2.75 14.56 10.11
CA ILE A 186 -3.79 13.56 10.35
C ILE A 186 -3.46 12.70 11.57
N VAL A 187 -4.47 12.48 12.40
CA VAL A 187 -4.43 11.49 13.48
C VAL A 187 -5.35 10.35 13.07
N THR A 188 -4.78 9.16 12.91
CA THR A 188 -5.51 7.98 12.42
C THR A 188 -5.02 6.70 13.09
N THR A 189 -5.68 5.59 12.79
CA THR A 189 -5.23 4.24 13.16
C THR A 189 -4.66 3.58 11.91
N ILE A 190 -3.41 3.13 11.99
CA ILE A 190 -2.76 2.32 10.97
C ILE A 190 -2.49 0.92 11.53
N TYR A 191 -2.21 -0.04 10.65
CA TYR A 191 -2.01 -1.44 11.05
C TYR A 191 -0.61 -1.92 10.68
N GLY A 192 0.03 -2.60 11.62
CA GLY A 192 1.20 -3.41 11.31
C GLY A 192 0.82 -4.68 10.53
N GLY A 193 1.71 -5.67 10.50
CA GLY A 193 1.47 -6.91 9.77
C GLY A 193 2.70 -7.82 9.79
N VAL A 194 2.72 -8.84 8.93
CA VAL A 194 3.85 -9.76 8.84
C VAL A 194 5.16 -9.03 8.51
N VAL A 195 5.09 -7.97 7.70
CA VAL A 195 6.24 -7.12 7.36
C VAL A 195 6.35 -5.92 8.30
N GLY A 196 5.23 -5.36 8.71
CA GLY A 196 5.13 -4.18 9.58
C GLY A 196 4.73 -2.91 8.82
N ILE A 197 5.13 -1.76 9.34
CA ILE A 197 4.80 -0.45 8.76
C ILE A 197 5.99 0.03 7.94
N ILE A 198 5.77 0.31 6.66
CA ILE A 198 6.78 0.79 5.71
C ILE A 198 6.55 2.27 5.46
N PHE A 199 7.61 3.05 5.61
CA PHE A 199 7.65 4.49 5.33
C PHE A 199 8.43 4.69 4.06
N ASP A 200 7.80 5.25 3.02
CA ASP A 200 8.40 5.36 1.71
C ASP A 200 8.37 6.82 1.22
N GLY A 201 9.53 7.48 1.28
CA GLY A 201 9.75 8.87 0.90
C GLY A 201 10.38 9.01 -0.48
N ARG A 202 10.46 7.94 -1.29
CA ARG A 202 11.21 7.93 -2.55
C ARG A 202 10.57 8.71 -3.70
N GLY A 203 9.37 9.25 -3.50
CA GLY A 203 8.67 10.09 -4.46
C GLY A 203 7.76 9.32 -5.41
N ARG A 204 6.69 10.00 -5.86
CA ARG A 204 5.63 9.51 -6.76
C ARG A 204 5.53 10.57 -7.86
N PRO A 205 6.10 10.35 -9.06
CA PRO A 205 6.75 9.12 -9.54
C PRO A 205 8.07 8.78 -8.83
N LEU A 206 8.42 7.49 -8.83
CA LEU A 206 9.72 7.01 -8.32
C LEU A 206 10.83 7.34 -9.32
N GLU A 207 11.76 8.21 -8.92
CA GLU A 207 12.92 8.56 -9.73
C GLU A 207 14.12 7.68 -9.40
N ILE A 208 14.63 6.95 -10.39
CA ILE A 208 15.84 6.15 -10.27
C ILE A 208 17.00 6.88 -10.95
N SER A 209 18.13 7.01 -10.26
CA SER A 209 19.32 7.65 -10.82
C SER A 209 19.79 6.97 -12.11
N SER A 210 20.14 7.77 -13.12
CA SER A 210 20.77 7.30 -14.35
C SER A 210 22.22 6.88 -14.10
N ASP A 211 22.90 7.48 -13.12
CA ASP A 211 24.25 7.09 -12.72
C ASP A 211 24.26 5.68 -12.09
N PRO A 212 25.03 4.72 -12.66
CA PRO A 212 25.04 3.35 -12.17
C PRO A 212 25.48 3.22 -10.71
N LYS A 213 26.45 4.02 -10.24
CA LYS A 213 26.97 3.90 -8.87
C LYS A 213 25.93 4.35 -7.85
N THR A 214 25.32 5.51 -8.07
CA THR A 214 24.22 6.01 -7.24
C THR A 214 23.02 5.07 -7.29
N ARG A 215 22.65 4.56 -8.47
CA ARG A 215 21.54 3.62 -8.61
C ARG A 215 21.75 2.34 -7.79
N ILE A 216 22.91 1.69 -7.94
CA ILE A 216 23.22 0.47 -7.19
C ILE A 216 23.24 0.73 -5.68
N SER A 217 23.82 1.86 -5.26
CA SER A 217 23.85 2.25 -3.85
C SER A 217 22.43 2.44 -3.28
N ASN A 218 21.57 3.18 -3.98
CA ASN A 218 20.18 3.40 -3.57
C ASN A 218 19.39 2.09 -3.47
N LEU A 219 19.43 1.25 -4.51
CA LEU A 219 18.74 -0.04 -4.53
C LEU A 219 19.19 -0.94 -3.37
N THR A 220 20.50 -0.98 -3.11
CA THR A 220 21.06 -1.76 -2.00
C THR A 220 20.58 -1.24 -0.65
N ASN A 221 20.60 0.09 -0.45
CA ASN A 221 20.16 0.71 0.78
C ASN A 221 18.67 0.46 1.03
N TRP A 222 17.83 0.61 0.00
CA TRP A 222 16.40 0.38 0.09
C TRP A 222 16.06 -1.08 0.42
N SER A 223 16.71 -2.04 -0.25
CA SER A 223 16.57 -3.47 0.04
C SER A 223 16.93 -3.80 1.49
N LYS A 224 18.05 -3.27 2.00
CA LYS A 224 18.47 -3.45 3.39
C LYS A 224 17.47 -2.85 4.37
N ALA A 225 16.99 -1.63 4.10
CA ALA A 225 16.09 -0.90 5.00
C ALA A 225 14.72 -1.58 5.19
N VAL A 226 14.28 -2.39 4.22
CA VAL A 226 13.08 -3.22 4.34
C VAL A 226 13.36 -4.69 4.65
N ASN A 227 14.63 -5.06 4.87
CA ASN A 227 15.09 -6.43 5.11
C ASN A 227 14.66 -7.41 4.02
N GLU A 228 14.78 -7.02 2.75
CA GLU A 228 14.40 -7.84 1.59
C GLU A 228 15.26 -9.12 1.52
N TYR A 229 16.58 -8.97 1.67
CA TYR A 229 17.55 -10.06 1.75
C TYR A 229 18.29 -9.95 3.08
N PRO A 230 18.15 -10.92 4.01
CA PRO A 230 18.83 -10.85 5.30
C PRO A 230 20.28 -11.29 5.12
N ASN A 231 21.20 -10.75 5.92
CA ASN A 231 22.55 -11.29 5.95
C ASN A 231 22.51 -12.73 6.49
N LEU A 232 22.79 -13.70 5.63
CA LEU A 232 22.84 -15.12 6.01
C LEU A 232 24.11 -15.49 6.81
N ASN A 233 25.07 -14.56 6.93
CA ASN A 233 26.29 -14.72 7.69
C ASN A 233 26.30 -13.80 8.94
N PRO A 234 26.04 -14.34 10.15
CA PRO A 234 26.06 -13.56 11.38
C PRO A 234 27.45 -13.04 11.79
N ASN A 235 28.54 -13.48 11.12
CA ASN A 235 29.93 -13.10 11.44
C ASN A 235 30.50 -12.00 10.52
N SER A 236 29.67 -11.24 9.80
CA SER A 236 30.13 -10.20 8.87
C SER A 236 30.17 -8.78 9.45
N GLU A 237 29.82 -8.62 10.73
CA GLU A 237 29.90 -7.35 11.47
C GLU A 237 30.90 -7.43 12.64
N SER A 238 32.12 -7.90 12.35
CA SER A 238 33.29 -7.78 13.23
C SER A 238 34.46 -7.15 12.49
#